data_AF-A0A3M0WN89-F1
#
_entry.id   AF-A0A3M0WN89-F1
#
_cell.length_a   1.000
_cell.length_b   1.000
_cell.length_c   1.000
_cell.angle_alpha   90.00
_cell.angle_beta   90.00
_cell.angle_gamma   90.00
#
_symmetry.space_group_name_H-M   'P 1'
#
loop_
_entity.id
_entity.type
_entity.pdbx_description
1 polymer ?
#
loop_
_entity_poly.entity_id
_entity_poly.type
_entity_poly.pdbx_seq_one_letter_code
_entity_poly.pdbx_strand_id
1 'polypeptide(L)'
;MLKNLYLIRHGESEYNAKKIIQGHIDTFLTPRGIFQARLAGEQLKRYNIQKIYTSDLRRAYQTATIIGDILGIEPIIDERIREMHF
;
A
#
# COMPACT_ATOMS: atom_id res chain seq x y z
N MET A 1 23.79 -1.66 12.94
CA MET A 1 22.89 -0.54 12.60
C MET A 1 21.46 -1.04 12.71
N LEU A 2 20.59 -0.31 13.42
CA LEU A 2 19.17 -0.68 13.58
C LEU A 2 18.41 -0.46 12.27
N LYS A 3 17.52 -1.38 11.91
CA LYS A 3 16.60 -1.25 10.77
C LYS A 3 15.19 -1.17 11.31
N ASN A 4 14.45 -0.14 10.91
CA ASN A 4 13.04 0.00 11.24
C ASN A 4 12.19 -0.57 10.09
N LEU A 5 11.21 -1.40 10.43
CA LEU A 5 10.23 -1.94 9.49
C LEU A 5 8.86 -1.37 9.83
N TYR A 6 8.24 -0.73 8.85
CA TYR A 6 6.87 -0.21 8.94
C TYR A 6 5.97 -1.04 8.03
N LEU A 7 4.90 -1.59 8.59
CA LEU A 7 3.93 -2.40 7.85
C LEU A 7 2.67 -1.58 7.61
N ILE A 8 2.27 -1.47 6.34
CA ILE A 8 1.10 -0.70 5.92
C ILE A 8 0.19 -1.64 5.16
N ARG A 9 -1.07 -1.72 5.60
CA ARG A 9 -2.12 -2.34 4.79
C ARG A 9 -2.54 -1.36 3.71
N HIS A 10 -2.84 -1.87 2.51
CA HIS A 10 -3.41 -1.07 1.44
C HIS A 10 -4.65 -0.28 1.89
N GLY A 11 -4.89 0.89 1.29
CA GLY A 11 -6.11 1.65 1.51
C GLY A 11 -7.36 0.84 1.15
N GLU A 12 -8.54 1.31 1.58
CA GLU A 12 -9.81 0.66 1.24
C GLU A 12 -9.94 0.41 -0.27
N SER A 13 -10.19 -0.84 -0.65
CA SER A 13 -10.50 -1.23 -2.03
C SER A 13 -12.00 -1.40 -2.25
N GLU A 14 -12.44 -1.40 -3.50
CA GLU A 14 -13.86 -1.57 -3.86
C GLU A 14 -14.50 -2.82 -3.24
N TYR A 15 -13.75 -3.92 -3.14
CA TYR A 15 -14.24 -5.16 -2.55
C TYR A 15 -14.21 -5.13 -1.02
N ASN A 16 -13.27 -4.40 -0.40
CA ASN A 16 -13.34 -4.14 1.04
C ASN A 16 -14.58 -3.33 1.40
N ALA A 17 -14.93 -2.31 0.61
CA ALA A 17 -16.17 -1.56 0.81
C ALA A 17 -17.43 -2.44 0.73
N LYS A 18 -17.39 -3.48 -0.11
CA LYS A 18 -18.46 -4.50 -0.27
C LYS A 18 -18.36 -5.69 0.68
N LYS A 19 -17.36 -5.73 1.58
CA LYS A 19 -17.05 -6.86 2.48
C LYS A 19 -16.83 -8.21 1.76
N ILE A 20 -16.27 -8.18 0.55
CA ILE A 20 -15.94 -9.37 -0.23
C ILE A 20 -14.49 -9.79 0.07
N ILE A 21 -14.27 -11.09 0.31
CA ILE A 21 -12.93 -11.67 0.44
C ILE A 21 -12.25 -11.64 -0.93
N GLN A 22 -11.07 -11.02 -1.01
CA GLN A 22 -10.42 -10.71 -2.29
C GLN A 22 -9.39 -11.74 -2.74
N GLY A 23 -8.62 -12.33 -1.83
CA GLY A 23 -7.42 -13.09 -2.21
C GLY A 23 -6.54 -12.31 -3.19
N HIS A 24 -6.27 -12.89 -4.35
CA HIS A 24 -5.48 -12.28 -5.43
C HIS A 24 -6.32 -11.54 -6.49
N ILE A 25 -7.63 -11.39 -6.27
CA ILE A 25 -8.49 -10.60 -7.16
C ILE A 25 -8.01 -9.15 -7.13
N ASP A 26 -7.74 -8.64 -8.32
CA ASP A 26 -7.20 -7.30 -8.50
C ASP A 26 -8.33 -6.26 -8.46
N THR A 27 -8.23 -5.29 -7.55
CA THR A 27 -9.25 -4.25 -7.36
C THR A 27 -8.61 -2.90 -7.15
N PHE A 28 -9.31 -1.85 -7.56
CA PHE A 28 -8.87 -0.48 -7.34
C PHE A 28 -9.14 -0.03 -5.90
N LEU A 29 -8.36 0.97 -5.46
CA LEU A 29 -8.69 1.76 -4.28
C LEU A 29 -9.98 2.55 -4.51
N THR A 30 -10.80 2.67 -3.45
CA THR A 30 -11.91 3.63 -3.43
C THR A 30 -11.37 5.06 -3.28
N PRO A 31 -12.19 6.11 -3.52
CA PRO A 31 -11.81 7.48 -3.17
C PRO A 31 -11.37 7.63 -1.70
N ARG A 32 -12.01 6.87 -0.80
CA ARG A 32 -11.61 6.79 0.61
C ARG A 32 -10.25 6.10 0.78
N GLY A 33 -9.98 5.02 0.06
CA GLY A 33 -8.69 4.35 0.04
C GLY A 33 -7.55 5.26 -0.45
N ILE A 34 -7.80 6.07 -1.48
CA ILE A 34 -6.85 7.08 -1.96
C ILE A 34 -6.57 8.13 -0.88
N PHE A 35 -7.61 8.63 -0.21
CA PHE A 35 -7.46 9.57 0.91
C PHE A 35 -6.65 8.97 2.07
N GLN A 36 -6.91 7.71 2.42
CA GLN A 36 -6.14 6.98 3.44
C GLN A 36 -4.66 6.85 3.07
N ALA A 37 -4.36 6.49 1.81
CA ALA A 37 -2.99 6.40 1.32
C ALA A 37 -2.24 7.75 1.41
N ARG A 38 -2.90 8.85 1.05
CA ARG A 38 -2.34 10.20 1.19
C ARG A 38 -2.05 10.56 2.64
N LEU A 39 -2.99 10.31 3.55
CA LEU A 39 -2.77 10.55 4.98
C LEU A 39 -1.60 9.72 5.51
N ALA A 40 -1.49 8.45 5.12
CA ALA A 40 -0.36 7.60 5.48
C ALA A 40 0.96 8.18 4.99
N GLY A 41 1.04 8.62 3.73
CA GLY A 41 2.23 9.26 3.15
C GLY A 41 2.65 10.52 3.92
N GLU A 42 1.70 11.40 4.25
CA GLU A 42 1.98 12.60 5.04
C GLU A 42 2.49 12.26 6.46
N GLN A 43 1.91 11.25 7.11
CA GLN A 43 2.40 10.79 8.41
C GLN A 43 3.79 10.13 8.31
N LEU A 44 4.14 9.56 7.15
CA LEU A 44 5.42 8.88 6.97
C LEU A 44 6.60 9.82 6.80
N LYS A 45 6.39 11.09 6.43
CA LYS A 45 7.47 12.09 6.27
C LYS A 45 8.37 12.24 7.50
N ARG A 46 7.86 11.93 8.71
CA ARG A 46 8.64 12.00 9.96
C ARG A 46 9.48 10.77 10.26
N TYR A 47 9.28 9.69 9.52
CA TYR A 47 10.08 8.47 9.63
C TYR A 47 10.98 8.47 8.40
N ASN A 48 12.29 8.42 8.58
CA ASN A 48 13.27 8.45 7.49
C ASN A 48 13.16 7.18 6.60
N ILE A 49 12.08 7.08 5.83
CA ILE A 49 11.79 5.96 4.95
C ILE A 49 12.77 6.03 3.79
N GLN A 50 13.46 4.91 3.55
CA GLN A 50 14.48 4.82 2.49
C GLN A 50 14.02 3.92 1.34
N LYS A 51 13.07 3.03 1.59
CA LYS A 51 12.58 2.03 0.62
C LYS A 51 11.12 1.75 0.89
N ILE A 52 10.37 1.51 -0.17
CA ILE A 52 8.99 1.05 -0.14
C ILE A 52 8.92 -0.25 -0.92
N TYR A 53 8.33 -1.28 -0.30
CA TYR A 53 8.06 -2.55 -0.95
C TYR A 53 6.54 -2.74 -1.02
N THR A 54 6.06 -3.31 -2.11
CA THR A 54 4.64 -3.61 -2.33
C THR A 54 4.48 -4.92 -3.08
N SER A 55 3.35 -5.60 -2.88
CA SER A 55 2.95 -6.61 -3.86
C SER A 55 2.53 -5.93 -5.17
N ASP A 56 2.45 -6.73 -6.21
CA ASP A 56 1.93 -6.36 -7.53
C ASP A 56 0.39 -6.25 -7.57
N LEU A 57 -0.31 -6.61 -6.49
CA LEU A 57 -1.77 -6.41 -6.38
C LEU A 57 -2.07 -4.92 -6.40
N ARG A 58 -2.94 -4.47 -7.31
CA ARG A 58 -3.16 -3.06 -7.64
C ARG A 58 -3.54 -2.21 -6.45
N ARG A 59 -4.37 -2.71 -5.54
CA ARG A 59 -4.71 -1.99 -4.29
C ARG A 59 -3.46 -1.67 -3.43
N ALA A 60 -2.53 -2.61 -3.33
CA ALA A 60 -1.28 -2.41 -2.59
C ALA A 60 -0.34 -1.50 -3.38
N TYR A 61 -0.16 -1.78 -4.67
CA TYR A 61 0.68 -0.98 -5.55
C TYR A 61 0.22 0.49 -5.59
N GLN A 62 -1.07 0.76 -5.80
CA GLN A 62 -1.64 2.12 -5.77
C GLN A 62 -1.41 2.83 -4.43
N THR A 63 -1.54 2.12 -3.32
CA THR A 63 -1.27 2.69 -1.99
C THR A 63 0.21 3.07 -1.88
N ALA A 64 1.10 2.17 -2.29
CA ALA A 64 2.53 2.37 -2.26
C ALA A 64 2.99 3.50 -3.20
N THR A 65 2.43 3.61 -4.41
CA THR A 65 2.70 4.69 -5.36
C THR A 65 2.30 6.04 -4.78
N ILE A 66 1.09 6.17 -4.22
CA ILE A 66 0.65 7.44 -3.60
C ILE A 66 1.59 7.86 -2.47
N ILE A 67 2.02 6.90 -1.64
CA ILE A 67 2.99 7.17 -0.56
C ILE A 67 4.36 7.53 -1.17
N GLY A 68 4.80 6.80 -2.19
CA GLY A 68 6.05 7.00 -2.90
C GLY A 68 6.16 8.39 -3.52
N ASP A 69 5.10 8.86 -4.18
CA ASP A 69 5.02 10.21 -4.74
C ASP A 69 5.20 11.30 -3.68
N ILE A 70 4.62 11.10 -2.49
CA ILE A 70 4.71 12.05 -1.37
C ILE A 70 6.12 12.07 -0.76
N LEU A 71 6.80 10.92 -0.74
CA LEU A 71 8.13 10.77 -0.14
C LEU A 71 9.28 10.92 -1.15
N GLY A 72 8.99 10.95 -2.45
CA GLY A 72 9.99 10.92 -3.51
C GLY A 72 10.70 9.57 -3.66
N ILE A 73 9.99 8.46 -3.40
CA ILE A 73 10.56 7.10 -3.38
C ILE A 73 9.75 6.18 -4.29
N GLU A 74 10.39 5.62 -5.32
CA GLU A 74 9.73 4.65 -6.20
C GLU A 74 9.50 3.31 -5.48
N PRO A 75 8.27 2.76 -5.48
CA PRO A 75 7.99 1.46 -4.88
C PRO A 75 8.66 0.30 -5.63
N ILE A 76 9.17 -0.67 -4.87
CA ILE A 76 9.72 -1.92 -5.39
C ILE A 76 8.65 -3.01 -5.29
N ILE A 77 8.32 -3.63 -6.42
CA ILE A 77 7.38 -4.75 -6.46
C ILE A 77 8.06 -6.03 -5.97
N ASP A 78 7.41 -6.75 -5.07
CA ASP A 78 7.82 -8.06 -4.57
C ASP A 78 6.59 -8.97 -4.44
N GLU A 79 6.48 -9.98 -5.31
CA GLU A 79 5.31 -10.88 -5.33
C GLU A 79 5.22 -11.77 -4.09
N ARG A 80 6.29 -11.92 -3.31
CA ARG A 80 6.32 -12.78 -2.12
C ARG A 80 5.50 -12.20 -0.96
N ILE A 81 5.11 -10.93 -1.05
CA ILE A 81 4.27 -10.23 -0.06
C ILE A 81 2.84 -10.03 -0.55
N ARG A 82 2.37 -10.83 -1.53
CA ARG A 82 0.95 -10.93 -1.88
C ARG A 82 0.13 -11.44 -0.68
N GLU A 83 -1.15 -11.09 -0.68
CA GLU A 83 -2.14 -11.60 0.29
C GLU A 83 -2.24 -13.14 0.21
N MET A 84 -2.79 -13.79 1.24
CA MET A 84 -3.09 -15.23 1.17
C MET A 84 -4.00 -15.54 -0.05
N HIS A 85 -3.64 -16.57 -0.83
CA HIS A 85 -4.51 -17.10 -1.87
C HIS A 85 -5.57 -17.97 -1.20
N PHE A 86 -6.84 -17.59 -1.33
CA PHE A 86 -7.99 -18.37 -0.87
C PHE A 86 -8.56 -19.21 -2.01
#